data_AF-A0A317JL29-F1
#
_entry.id   AF-A0A317JL29-F1
#
_cell.length_a   1.000
_cell.length_b   1.000
_cell.length_c   1.000
_cell.angle_alpha   90.00
_cell.angle_beta   90.00
_cell.angle_gamma   90.00
#
_symmetry.space_group_name_H-M   'P 1'
#
loop_
_entity.id
_entity.type
_entity.pdbx_description
1 polymer ?
#
loop_
_entity_poly.entity_id
_entity_poly.type
_entity_poly.pdbx_seq_one_letter_code
_entity_poly.pdbx_strand_id
1 'polypeptide(L)'
;GSVVTEESHRGQGLSRQILQSCLEEATNQGCDIAVLWTQLHDFYRKMGFELAGFEESFVIDRPLEVPPAPLEIKKGFQVAPEAILRLYQKHTVATHRTLEDFRSFLQIPQSQLYTAWSPAGSLEAFAVEGKGSDLTDYIHEWSGSIPALFALFNFILSEKKRSFVLIAPRHSVQLMKAFQHQGVFHHEGFLGMIKILKREQLIAKVDRACKALGIPGPDVKTLTEAALVRLFFGPWSETEPTLLSPQLMSLNVLPLRFWLWGWDSV
;
A
#
# COMPACT_ATOMS: atom_id res chain seq x y z
N GLY A 1 -8.16 9.61 -6.12
CA GLY A 1 -9.29 9.03 -5.37
C GLY A 1 -10.57 9.78 -5.70
N SER A 2 -11.62 9.52 -4.93
CA SER A 2 -12.80 10.40 -4.80
C SER A 2 -13.57 10.73 -6.09
N VAL A 3 -13.65 9.79 -7.03
CA VAL A 3 -14.51 9.93 -8.21
C VAL A 3 -15.96 9.62 -7.82
N VAL A 4 -16.79 10.66 -7.82
CA VAL A 4 -18.22 10.58 -7.48
C VAL A 4 -19.07 11.24 -8.55
N THR A 5 -20.26 10.71 -8.79
CA THR A 5 -21.28 11.34 -9.62
C THR A 5 -22.61 11.25 -8.89
N GLU A 6 -23.25 12.42 -8.71
CA GLU A 6 -24.58 12.52 -8.13
C GLU A 6 -25.56 11.60 -8.86
N GLU A 7 -26.47 10.96 -8.13
CA GLU A 7 -27.36 9.93 -8.67
C GLU A 7 -28.21 10.41 -9.85
N SER A 8 -28.73 11.64 -9.76
CA SER A 8 -29.49 12.33 -10.82
C SER A 8 -28.69 12.57 -12.11
N HIS A 9 -27.37 12.50 -12.04
CA HIS A 9 -26.45 12.78 -13.16
C HIS A 9 -25.72 11.52 -13.67
N ARG A 10 -26.07 10.33 -13.17
CA ARG A 10 -25.47 9.06 -13.62
C ARG A 10 -25.94 8.70 -15.04
N GLY A 11 -25.17 7.83 -15.71
CA GLY A 11 -25.47 7.36 -17.08
C GLY A 11 -25.13 8.36 -18.19
N GLN A 12 -24.69 9.57 -17.84
CA GLN A 12 -24.36 10.64 -18.80
C GLN A 12 -22.88 10.64 -19.26
N GLY A 13 -22.08 9.68 -18.76
CA GLY A 13 -20.65 9.58 -19.11
C GLY A 13 -19.72 10.58 -18.40
N LEU A 14 -20.22 11.37 -17.44
CA LEU A 14 -19.45 12.41 -16.74
C LEU A 14 -18.20 11.87 -16.04
N SER A 15 -18.31 10.75 -15.31
CA SER A 15 -17.17 10.13 -14.63
C SER A 15 -16.07 9.71 -15.61
N ARG A 16 -16.44 9.25 -16.82
CA ARG A 16 -15.48 8.92 -17.88
C ARG A 16 -14.73 10.16 -18.38
N GLN A 17 -15.41 11.30 -18.52
CA GLN A 17 -14.76 12.54 -18.95
C GLN A 17 -13.73 13.02 -17.92
N ILE A 18 -14.10 13.02 -16.64
CA ILE A 18 -13.17 13.37 -15.55
C ILE A 18 -11.97 12.42 -15.52
N LEU A 19 -12.23 11.11 -15.56
CA LEU A 19 -11.15 10.11 -15.56
C LEU A 19 -10.21 10.28 -16.76
N GLN A 20 -10.76 10.52 -17.96
CA GLN A 20 -9.96 10.75 -19.15
C GLN A 20 -9.06 11.99 -18.99
N SER A 21 -9.61 13.09 -18.48
CA SER A 21 -8.83 14.30 -18.20
C SER A 21 -7.71 14.06 -17.17
N CYS A 22 -7.99 13.30 -16.10
CA CYS A 22 -6.96 12.93 -15.13
C CYS A 22 -5.85 12.05 -15.73
N LEU A 23 -6.20 11.11 -16.62
CA LEU A 23 -5.24 10.24 -17.30
C LEU A 23 -4.37 11.00 -18.30
N GLU A 24 -4.95 11.96 -19.01
CA GLU A 24 -4.22 12.86 -19.90
C GLU A 24 -3.22 13.71 -19.12
N GLU A 25 -3.66 14.29 -18.01
CA GLU A 25 -2.79 15.09 -17.15
C GLU A 25 -1.65 14.26 -16.55
N ALA A 26 -1.94 13.06 -16.02
CA ALA A 26 -0.91 12.14 -15.53
C ALA A 26 0.11 11.78 -16.63
N THR A 27 -0.36 11.58 -17.87
CA THR A 27 0.51 11.29 -19.02
C THR A 27 1.42 12.48 -19.34
N ASN A 28 0.86 13.70 -19.34
CA ASN A 28 1.58 14.96 -19.56
C ASN A 28 2.65 15.20 -18.49
N GLN A 29 2.35 14.87 -17.23
CA GLN A 29 3.28 14.98 -16.11
C GLN A 29 4.39 13.92 -16.10
N GLY A 30 4.38 12.97 -17.03
CA GLY A 30 5.44 11.98 -17.12
C GLY A 30 5.16 10.64 -16.44
N CYS A 31 3.97 10.43 -15.88
CA CYS A 31 3.65 9.20 -15.14
C CYS A 31 3.64 7.97 -16.07
N ASP A 32 4.20 6.85 -15.60
CA ASP A 32 4.16 5.58 -16.34
C ASP A 32 2.87 4.80 -16.11
N ILE A 33 2.26 4.99 -14.94
CA ILE A 33 1.08 4.27 -14.48
C ILE A 33 0.11 5.24 -13.77
N ALA A 34 -1.17 4.90 -13.79
CA ALA A 34 -2.19 5.47 -12.93
C ALA A 34 -2.74 4.38 -12.00
N VAL A 35 -3.10 4.76 -10.77
CA VAL A 35 -3.57 3.83 -9.73
C VAL A 35 -4.87 4.35 -9.14
N LEU A 36 -5.78 3.44 -8.79
CA LEU A 36 -6.99 3.74 -8.04
C LEU A 36 -7.42 2.59 -7.13
N TRP A 37 -8.28 2.92 -6.17
CA TRP A 37 -8.99 1.96 -5.32
C TRP A 37 -10.48 2.02 -5.64
N THR A 38 -11.12 0.87 -5.76
CA THR A 38 -12.54 0.80 -6.06
C THR A 38 -13.09 -0.60 -5.78
N GLN A 39 -14.39 -0.70 -5.51
CA GLN A 39 -15.13 -1.96 -5.57
C GLN A 39 -15.84 -2.15 -6.92
N LEU A 40 -15.77 -1.17 -7.83
CA LEU A 40 -16.42 -1.17 -9.14
C LEU A 40 -15.47 -1.67 -10.24
N HIS A 41 -14.87 -2.84 -10.06
CA HIS A 41 -13.79 -3.32 -10.93
C HIS A 41 -14.16 -3.33 -12.42
N ASP A 42 -15.36 -3.84 -12.76
CA ASP A 42 -15.79 -3.98 -14.15
C ASP A 42 -16.05 -2.63 -14.84
N PHE A 43 -16.36 -1.60 -14.06
CA PHE A 43 -16.48 -0.24 -14.58
C PHE A 43 -15.12 0.28 -15.05
N TYR A 44 -14.09 0.15 -14.22
CA TYR A 44 -12.74 0.64 -14.51
C TYR A 44 -11.96 -0.24 -15.49
N ARG A 45 -12.25 -1.55 -15.55
CA ARG A 45 -11.70 -2.45 -16.59
C ARG A 45 -12.01 -1.99 -18.00
N LYS A 46 -13.22 -1.46 -18.23
CA LYS A 46 -13.61 -0.89 -19.53
C LYS A 46 -12.77 0.33 -19.92
N MET A 47 -12.04 0.93 -18.98
CA MET A 47 -11.11 2.05 -19.20
C MET A 47 -9.64 1.59 -19.23
N GLY A 48 -9.39 0.28 -19.18
CA GLY A 48 -8.06 -0.32 -19.24
C GLY A 48 -7.32 -0.32 -17.91
N PHE A 49 -8.01 -0.18 -16.78
CA PHE A 49 -7.47 -0.53 -15.48
C PHE A 49 -7.57 -2.04 -15.25
N GLU A 50 -6.60 -2.63 -14.56
CA GLU A 50 -6.65 -4.03 -14.14
C GLU A 50 -6.30 -4.15 -12.65
N LEU A 51 -6.85 -5.17 -11.97
CA LEU A 51 -6.51 -5.45 -10.57
C LEU A 51 -5.01 -5.68 -10.43
N ALA A 52 -4.42 -5.05 -9.41
CA ALA A 52 -2.99 -5.05 -9.21
C ALA A 52 -2.57 -4.88 -7.75
N GLY A 53 -1.35 -5.35 -7.45
CA GLY A 53 -0.79 -5.31 -6.11
C GLY A 53 -1.47 -6.30 -5.16
N PHE A 54 -0.92 -6.38 -3.96
CA PHE A 54 -1.40 -7.27 -2.91
C PHE A 54 -1.59 -6.49 -1.62
N GLU A 55 -2.66 -6.81 -0.92
CA GLU A 55 -2.95 -6.32 0.41
C GLU A 55 -3.09 -7.50 1.36
N GLU A 56 -2.37 -7.43 2.47
CA GLU A 56 -2.47 -8.41 3.55
C GLU A 56 -3.23 -7.76 4.70
N SER A 57 -4.42 -8.28 4.99
CA SER A 57 -5.29 -7.81 6.07
C SER A 57 -5.18 -8.74 7.28
N PHE A 58 -4.92 -8.15 8.45
CA PHE A 58 -4.83 -8.86 9.73
C PHE A 58 -5.87 -8.33 10.72
N VAL A 59 -6.73 -9.21 11.25
CA VAL A 59 -7.73 -8.83 12.25
C VAL A 59 -7.14 -8.98 13.65
N ILE A 60 -6.94 -7.86 14.33
CA ILE A 60 -6.41 -7.83 15.71
C ILE A 60 -7.60 -7.76 16.66
N ASP A 61 -7.97 -8.92 17.20
CA ASP A 61 -9.13 -9.12 18.08
C ASP A 61 -8.76 -9.49 19.52
N ARG A 62 -7.47 -9.73 19.77
CA ARG A 62 -6.91 -10.12 21.06
C ARG A 62 -5.50 -9.54 21.25
N PRO A 63 -5.02 -9.43 22.50
CA PRO A 63 -3.65 -9.02 22.74
C PRO A 63 -2.64 -9.97 22.09
N LEU A 64 -1.63 -9.39 21.46
CA LEU A 64 -0.49 -10.05 20.86
C LEU A 64 0.58 -10.30 21.92
N GLU A 65 1.31 -11.40 21.80
CA GLU A 65 2.47 -11.68 22.66
C GLU A 65 3.63 -10.76 22.28
N VAL A 66 4.15 -10.03 23.26
CA VAL A 66 5.25 -9.07 23.07
C VAL A 66 6.27 -9.25 24.19
N PRO A 67 7.58 -9.30 23.88
CA PRO A 67 8.61 -9.19 24.90
C PRO A 67 8.40 -7.90 25.72
N PRO A 68 8.55 -7.94 27.05
CA PRO A 68 8.47 -6.73 27.86
C PRO A 68 9.46 -5.67 27.35
N ALA A 69 8.94 -4.53 26.93
CA ALA A 69 9.73 -3.39 26.51
C ALA A 69 9.17 -2.12 27.20
N PRO A 70 10.02 -1.28 27.79
CA PRO A 70 9.58 -0.05 28.46
C PRO A 70 9.26 1.03 27.42
N LEU A 71 8.18 0.83 26.66
CA LEU A 71 7.70 1.79 25.67
C LEU A 71 6.61 2.67 26.27
N GLU A 72 6.76 3.98 26.11
CA GLU A 72 5.69 4.94 26.37
C GLU A 72 4.82 5.07 25.11
N ILE A 73 3.54 4.73 25.22
CA ILE A 73 2.61 4.81 24.08
C ILE A 73 1.73 6.05 24.23
N LYS A 74 1.63 6.86 23.17
CA LYS A 74 0.84 8.09 23.12
C LYS A 74 -0.11 8.06 21.94
N LYS A 75 -1.33 8.54 22.16
CA LYS A 75 -2.29 8.88 21.12
C LYS A 75 -2.31 10.40 20.91
N GLY A 76 -2.26 10.81 19.65
CA GLY A 76 -2.40 12.21 19.24
C GLY A 76 -1.29 12.69 18.31
N PHE A 77 -1.45 13.91 17.84
CA PHE A 77 -0.59 14.52 16.82
C PHE A 77 0.55 15.38 17.38
N GLN A 78 0.75 15.37 18.71
CA GLN A 78 1.86 16.07 19.36
C GLN A 78 3.17 15.28 19.20
N VAL A 79 3.68 15.25 17.98
CA VAL A 79 4.90 14.55 17.60
C VAL A 79 5.64 15.35 16.53
N ALA A 80 6.97 15.36 16.63
CA ALA A 80 7.82 16.00 15.64
C ALA A 80 7.70 15.28 14.27
N PRO A 81 7.33 15.97 13.18
CA PRO A 81 7.23 15.37 11.84
C PRO A 81 8.52 14.67 11.40
N GLU A 82 9.69 15.18 11.83
CA GLU A 82 11.01 14.62 11.55
C GLU A 82 11.17 13.20 12.11
N ALA A 83 10.56 12.92 13.27
CA ALA A 83 10.62 11.60 13.89
C ALA A 83 9.83 10.56 13.08
N ILE A 84 8.66 10.95 12.56
CA ILE A 84 7.82 10.10 11.72
C ILE A 84 8.51 9.87 10.37
N LEU A 85 8.98 10.94 9.73
CA LEU A 85 9.68 10.85 8.45
C LEU A 85 10.89 9.90 8.54
N ARG A 86 11.67 9.96 9.62
CA ARG A 86 12.80 9.04 9.87
C ARG A 86 12.38 7.57 9.90
N LEU A 87 11.23 7.26 10.51
CA LEU A 87 10.70 5.89 10.52
C LEU A 87 10.11 5.49 9.16
N TYR A 88 9.38 6.40 8.51
CA TYR A 88 8.81 6.16 7.18
C TYR A 88 9.88 5.88 6.12
N GLN A 89 11.01 6.58 6.18
CA GLN A 89 12.15 6.38 5.27
C GLN A 89 12.80 4.98 5.37
N LYS A 90 12.44 4.18 6.39
CA LYS A 90 12.88 2.78 6.50
C LYS A 90 12.10 1.83 5.58
N HIS A 91 10.98 2.28 5.00
CA HIS A 91 10.22 1.46 4.05
C HIS A 91 11.02 1.24 2.77
N THR A 92 11.07 -0.02 2.32
CA THR A 92 11.74 -0.37 1.05
C THR A 92 10.92 0.02 -0.18
N VAL A 93 9.60 0.19 0.00
CA VAL A 93 8.66 0.67 -1.02
C VAL A 93 7.78 1.73 -0.38
N ALA A 94 7.80 2.93 -0.95
CA ALA A 94 7.13 4.10 -0.40
C ALA A 94 6.92 5.17 -1.47
N THR A 95 5.88 5.97 -1.31
CA THR A 95 5.73 7.25 -2.01
C THR A 95 6.82 8.20 -1.54
N HIS A 96 7.40 8.99 -2.45
CA HIS A 96 8.30 10.06 -2.06
C HIS A 96 7.53 11.10 -1.25
N ARG A 97 7.96 11.33 -0.02
CA ARG A 97 7.34 12.27 0.91
C ARG A 97 8.42 13.10 1.59
N THR A 98 8.10 14.35 1.82
CA THR A 98 8.93 15.38 2.42
C THR A 98 8.50 15.66 3.84
N LEU A 99 9.28 16.49 4.55
CA LEU A 99 8.92 16.95 5.88
C LEU A 99 7.62 17.76 5.89
N GLU A 100 7.35 18.53 4.83
CA GLU A 100 6.15 19.36 4.71
C GLU A 100 4.89 18.51 4.51
N ASP A 101 5.03 17.39 3.81
CA ASP A 101 3.95 16.41 3.67
C ASP A 101 3.53 15.89 5.06
N PHE A 102 4.48 15.46 5.89
CA PHE A 102 4.17 15.01 7.25
C PHE A 102 3.59 16.11 8.14
N ARG A 103 4.02 17.38 8.00
CA ARG A 103 3.37 18.51 8.70
C ARG A 103 1.91 18.66 8.30
N SER A 104 1.60 18.47 7.03
CA SER A 104 0.24 18.52 6.51
C SER A 104 -0.57 17.31 6.99
N PHE A 105 0.03 16.13 7.04
CA PHE A 105 -0.64 14.89 7.45
C PHE A 105 -1.07 14.89 8.91
N LEU A 106 -0.27 15.50 9.80
CA LEU A 106 -0.61 15.69 11.20
C LEU A 106 -1.82 16.62 11.42
N GLN A 107 -2.26 17.32 10.37
CA GLN A 107 -3.44 18.19 10.39
C GLN A 107 -4.67 17.54 9.75
N ILE A 108 -4.55 16.33 9.21
CA ILE A 108 -5.67 15.63 8.58
C ILE A 108 -6.70 15.29 9.66
N PRO A 109 -7.95 15.79 9.54
CA PRO A 109 -8.99 15.52 10.51
C PRO A 109 -9.41 14.05 10.47
N GLN A 110 -9.94 13.55 11.58
CA GLN A 110 -10.51 12.21 11.72
C GLN A 110 -9.52 11.04 11.52
N SER A 111 -8.24 11.31 11.28
CA SER A 111 -7.17 10.34 11.49
C SER A 111 -6.84 10.24 12.99
N GLN A 112 -6.36 9.09 13.43
CA GLN A 112 -5.78 8.89 14.76
C GLN A 112 -4.33 8.45 14.60
N LEU A 113 -3.43 9.09 15.32
CA LEU A 113 -2.02 8.73 15.35
C LEU A 113 -1.67 8.12 16.71
N TYR A 114 -1.05 6.95 16.67
CA TYR A 114 -0.50 6.27 17.83
C TYR A 114 1.01 6.18 17.65
N THR A 115 1.75 6.44 18.73
CA THR A 115 3.22 6.47 18.73
C THR A 115 3.77 5.71 19.92
N ALA A 116 4.85 4.97 19.72
CA ALA A 116 5.59 4.25 20.77
C ALA A 116 7.00 4.85 20.90
N TRP A 117 7.36 5.22 22.13
CA TRP A 117 8.59 5.94 22.46
C TRP A 117 9.46 5.11 23.42
N SER A 118 10.75 5.04 23.15
CA SER A 118 11.71 4.46 24.10
C SER A 118 11.92 5.38 25.30
N PRO A 119 12.51 4.88 26.42
CA PRO A 119 12.81 5.71 27.59
C PRO A 119 13.78 6.87 27.29
N ALA A 120 14.56 6.74 26.21
CA ALA A 120 15.45 7.79 25.71
C ALA A 120 14.72 8.88 24.90
N GLY A 121 13.39 8.79 24.73
CA GLY A 121 12.60 9.73 23.96
C GLY A 121 12.71 9.55 22.44
N SER A 122 13.20 8.41 21.96
CA SER A 122 13.22 8.09 20.52
C SER A 122 11.92 7.42 20.11
N LEU A 123 11.33 7.89 18.99
CA LEU A 123 10.18 7.24 18.36
C LEU A 123 10.61 5.90 17.75
N GLU A 124 10.03 4.80 18.26
CA GLU A 124 10.34 3.42 17.88
C GLU A 124 9.29 2.81 16.95
N ALA A 125 8.04 3.24 17.06
CA ALA A 125 6.97 2.87 16.13
C ALA A 125 5.88 3.94 16.04
N PHE A 126 5.15 3.94 14.93
CA PHE A 126 3.89 4.67 14.80
C PHE A 126 2.86 3.85 14.01
N ALA A 127 1.59 4.18 14.21
CA ALA A 127 0.47 3.64 13.45
C ALA A 127 -0.60 4.72 13.26
N VAL A 128 -1.18 4.78 12.07
CA VAL A 128 -2.24 5.70 11.68
C VAL A 128 -3.50 4.91 11.44
N GLU A 129 -4.55 5.29 12.13
CA GLU A 129 -5.87 4.67 12.05
C GLU A 129 -6.90 5.65 11.50
N GLY A 130 -7.87 5.13 10.74
CA GLY A 130 -9.01 5.94 10.31
C GLY A 130 -8.60 6.93 9.23
N LYS A 131 -9.62 7.50 8.58
CA LYS A 131 -9.60 8.63 7.63
C LYS A 131 -10.87 8.54 6.78
N GLY A 132 -11.84 9.40 7.07
CA GLY A 132 -13.17 9.35 6.45
C GLY A 132 -13.95 8.06 6.78
N SER A 133 -14.97 7.76 5.98
CA SER A 133 -15.80 6.56 6.13
C SER A 133 -15.05 5.27 5.77
N ASP A 134 -14.15 5.35 4.80
CA ASP A 134 -13.66 4.18 4.07
C ASP A 134 -12.62 3.36 4.84
N LEU A 135 -11.91 3.98 5.79
CA LEU A 135 -10.85 3.35 6.58
C LEU A 135 -11.18 3.29 8.09
N THR A 136 -12.46 3.34 8.44
CA THR A 136 -12.90 3.20 9.83
C THR A 136 -12.43 1.86 10.41
N ASP A 137 -11.70 1.90 11.53
CA ASP A 137 -11.08 0.71 12.17
C ASP A 137 -9.99 0.02 11.34
N TYR A 138 -9.40 0.72 10.36
CA TYR A 138 -8.22 0.26 9.62
C TYR A 138 -6.98 1.03 10.05
N ILE A 139 -5.91 0.30 10.38
CA ILE A 139 -4.54 0.80 10.43
C ILE A 139 -3.94 0.67 9.03
N HIS A 140 -3.77 1.80 8.36
CA HIS A 140 -3.37 1.87 6.93
C HIS A 140 -1.97 2.44 6.70
N GLU A 141 -1.34 2.96 7.76
CA GLU A 141 0.05 3.38 7.73
C GLU A 141 0.72 3.10 9.06
N TRP A 142 1.92 2.52 9.02
CA TRP A 142 2.65 2.14 10.21
C TRP A 142 4.13 1.93 9.89
N SER A 143 4.99 2.13 10.89
CA SER A 143 6.42 1.79 10.80
C SER A 143 6.98 1.54 12.19
N GLY A 144 7.97 0.66 12.30
CA GLY A 144 8.62 0.33 13.57
C GLY A 144 9.16 -1.09 13.61
N SER A 145 9.75 -1.47 14.74
CA SER A 145 10.11 -2.87 15.00
C SER A 145 8.87 -3.70 15.32
N ILE A 146 8.89 -5.01 15.05
CA ILE A 146 7.76 -5.91 15.35
C ILE A 146 7.34 -5.84 16.84
N PRO A 147 8.26 -5.89 17.83
CA PRO A 147 7.86 -5.74 19.23
C PRO A 147 7.19 -4.39 19.53
N ALA A 148 7.71 -3.29 18.98
CA ALA A 148 7.13 -1.97 19.19
C ALA A 148 5.75 -1.83 18.52
N LEU A 149 5.57 -2.40 17.32
CA LEU A 149 4.28 -2.44 16.64
C LEU A 149 3.26 -3.28 17.41
N PHE A 150 3.62 -4.45 17.91
CA PHE A 150 2.69 -5.27 18.68
C PHE A 150 2.32 -4.62 20.01
N ALA A 151 3.26 -3.96 20.70
CA ALA A 151 2.94 -3.17 21.89
C ALA A 151 1.95 -2.04 21.55
N LEU A 152 2.17 -1.35 20.43
CA LEU A 152 1.29 -0.30 19.93
C LEU A 152 -0.11 -0.84 19.59
N PHE A 153 -0.20 -1.99 18.93
CA PHE A 153 -1.47 -2.65 18.60
C PHE A 153 -2.24 -3.11 19.84
N ASN A 154 -1.53 -3.63 20.85
CA ASN A 154 -2.15 -3.99 22.13
C ASN A 154 -2.74 -2.78 22.84
N PHE A 155 -2.03 -1.64 22.83
CA PHE A 155 -2.54 -0.38 23.36
C PHE A 155 -3.81 0.05 22.60
N ILE A 156 -3.77 0.07 21.27
CA ILE A 156 -4.92 0.42 20.41
C ILE A 156 -6.12 -0.49 20.72
N LEU A 157 -5.91 -1.80 20.80
CA LEU A 157 -6.97 -2.76 21.15
C LEU A 157 -7.58 -2.47 22.52
N SER A 158 -6.74 -2.21 23.52
CA SER A 158 -7.17 -1.91 24.89
C SER A 158 -7.97 -0.61 25.00
N GLU A 159 -7.59 0.40 24.22
CA GLU A 159 -8.25 1.69 24.19
C GLU A 159 -9.60 1.59 23.47
N LYS A 160 -9.63 0.93 22.31
CA LYS A 160 -10.83 0.78 21.48
C LYS A 160 -11.84 -0.21 22.05
N LYS A 161 -11.37 -1.22 22.79
CA LYS A 161 -12.19 -2.35 23.31
C LYS A 161 -12.97 -3.09 22.22
N ARG A 162 -12.46 -3.07 21.00
CA ARG A 162 -13.00 -3.79 19.83
C ARG A 162 -11.88 -4.11 18.85
N SER A 163 -12.11 -5.10 18.00
CA SER A 163 -11.17 -5.48 16.95
C SER A 163 -10.96 -4.35 15.94
N PHE A 164 -9.81 -4.37 15.29
CA PHE A 164 -9.49 -3.52 14.16
C PHE A 164 -8.68 -4.31 13.13
N VAL A 165 -8.57 -3.77 11.91
CA VAL A 165 -7.83 -4.39 10.81
C VAL A 165 -6.52 -3.64 10.60
N LEU A 166 -5.42 -4.37 10.48
CA LEU A 166 -4.17 -3.84 9.98
C LEU A 166 -4.02 -4.27 8.52
N ILE A 167 -3.78 -3.31 7.62
CA ILE A 167 -3.36 -3.62 6.25
C ILE A 167 -1.86 -3.47 6.10
N ALA A 168 -1.25 -4.39 5.37
CA ALA A 168 0.19 -4.46 5.18
C ALA A 168 0.56 -4.89 3.76
N PRO A 169 1.72 -4.46 3.27
CA PRO A 169 2.23 -4.99 2.02
C PRO A 169 2.71 -6.43 2.19
N ARG A 170 2.48 -7.26 1.15
CA ARG A 170 2.97 -8.65 1.05
C ARG A 170 4.48 -8.81 1.24
N HIS A 171 5.26 -7.76 0.98
CA HIS A 171 6.72 -7.83 1.18
C HIS A 171 7.15 -7.59 2.63
N SER A 172 6.23 -7.34 3.57
CA SER A 172 6.48 -7.27 5.02
C SER A 172 6.63 -8.67 5.65
N VAL A 173 7.50 -9.50 5.08
CA VAL A 173 7.61 -10.95 5.37
C VAL A 173 7.75 -11.27 6.86
N GLN A 174 8.54 -10.50 7.60
CA GLN A 174 8.75 -10.77 9.02
C GLN A 174 7.52 -10.45 9.87
N LEU A 175 6.78 -9.39 9.52
CA LEU A 175 5.54 -9.05 10.22
C LEU A 175 4.47 -10.12 9.97
N MET A 176 4.31 -10.56 8.72
CA MET A 176 3.36 -11.62 8.37
C MET A 176 3.65 -12.92 9.14
N LYS A 177 4.94 -13.34 9.17
CA LYS A 177 5.36 -14.51 9.94
C LYS A 177 5.05 -14.36 11.43
N ALA A 178 5.28 -13.18 11.99
CA ALA A 178 4.98 -12.91 13.40
C ALA A 178 3.47 -13.01 13.70
N PHE A 179 2.62 -12.49 12.82
CA PHE A 179 1.15 -12.65 12.95
C PHE A 179 0.69 -14.09 12.80
N GLN A 180 1.21 -14.81 11.80
CA GLN A 180 0.91 -16.23 11.58
C GLN A 180 1.30 -17.09 12.79
N HIS A 181 2.46 -16.82 13.39
CA HIS A 181 2.91 -17.53 14.60
C HIS A 181 1.95 -17.35 15.79
N GLN A 182 1.29 -16.20 15.89
CA GLN A 182 0.29 -15.91 16.92
C GLN A 182 -1.14 -16.30 16.51
N GLY A 183 -1.31 -16.95 15.36
CA GLY A 183 -2.61 -17.38 14.84
C GLY A 183 -3.57 -16.24 14.54
N VAL A 184 -3.06 -15.05 14.21
CA VAL A 184 -3.91 -13.89 13.87
C VAL A 184 -4.63 -14.16 12.55
N PHE A 185 -5.93 -13.85 12.51
CA PHE A 185 -6.72 -14.06 11.31
C PHE A 185 -6.19 -13.18 10.18
N HIS A 186 -6.01 -13.79 9.02
CA HIS A 186 -5.33 -13.23 7.87
C HIS A 186 -6.19 -13.41 6.61
N HIS A 187 -6.31 -12.33 5.82
CA HIS A 187 -6.99 -12.32 4.54
C HIS A 187 -6.08 -11.67 3.49
N GLU A 188 -5.98 -12.30 2.32
CA GLU A 188 -5.26 -11.75 1.17
C GLU A 188 -6.24 -11.08 0.22
N GLY A 189 -5.92 -9.85 -0.18
CA GLY A 189 -6.69 -9.05 -1.14
C GLY A 189 -5.80 -8.42 -2.21
N PHE A 190 -6.42 -7.55 -3.01
CA PHE A 190 -5.72 -6.74 -4.01
C PHE A 190 -5.62 -5.31 -3.50
N LEU A 191 -4.46 -4.69 -3.71
CA LEU A 191 -4.23 -3.32 -3.27
C LEU A 191 -5.10 -2.32 -4.05
N GLY A 192 -5.29 -2.52 -5.35
CA GLY A 192 -6.09 -1.61 -6.16
C GLY A 192 -6.12 -2.00 -7.62
N MET A 193 -6.31 -1.02 -8.49
CA MET A 193 -6.24 -1.20 -9.94
C MET A 193 -5.21 -0.27 -10.57
N ILE A 194 -4.47 -0.77 -11.55
CA ILE A 194 -3.45 -0.04 -12.29
C ILE A 194 -3.83 0.05 -13.77
N LYS A 195 -3.59 1.22 -14.37
CA LYS A 195 -3.55 1.43 -15.81
C LYS A 195 -2.14 1.85 -16.22
N ILE A 196 -1.60 1.20 -17.25
CA ILE A 196 -0.32 1.58 -17.86
C ILE A 196 -0.58 2.79 -18.76
N LEU A 197 0.20 3.87 -18.58
CA LEU A 197 0.14 5.08 -19.40
C LEU A 197 1.27 5.13 -20.43
N LYS A 198 2.45 4.60 -20.06
CA LYS A 198 3.65 4.61 -20.90
C LYS A 198 4.29 3.23 -20.96
N ARG A 199 3.65 2.34 -21.73
CA ARG A 199 4.06 0.94 -21.89
C ARG A 199 5.56 0.74 -22.12
N GLU A 200 6.10 1.35 -23.16
CA GLU A 200 7.52 1.16 -23.54
C GLU A 200 8.47 1.67 -22.45
N GLN A 201 8.13 2.75 -21.75
CA GLN A 201 8.95 3.29 -20.66
C GLN A 201 8.94 2.38 -19.44
N LEU A 202 7.77 1.84 -19.09
CA LEU A 202 7.63 0.88 -18.00
C LEU A 202 8.41 -0.40 -18.28
N ILE A 203 8.27 -0.98 -19.48
CA ILE A 203 9.03 -2.16 -19.90
C ILE A 203 10.54 -1.89 -19.82
N ALA A 204 11.00 -0.75 -20.36
CA ALA A 204 12.42 -0.38 -20.32
C ALA A 204 12.97 -0.22 -18.89
N LYS A 205 12.14 0.22 -17.93
CA LYS A 205 12.51 0.31 -16.51
C LYS A 205 12.65 -1.08 -15.90
N VAL A 206 11.71 -1.99 -16.16
CA VAL A 206 11.78 -3.38 -15.70
C VAL A 206 12.99 -4.10 -16.31
N ASP A 207 13.23 -3.94 -17.61
CA ASP A 207 14.40 -4.51 -18.30
C ASP A 207 15.71 -4.01 -17.71
N ARG A 208 15.80 -2.71 -17.38
CA ARG A 208 16.98 -2.13 -16.75
C ARG A 208 17.22 -2.73 -15.37
N ALA A 209 16.16 -2.92 -14.57
CA ALA A 209 16.26 -3.57 -13.26
C ALA A 209 16.72 -5.03 -13.39
N CYS A 210 16.17 -5.78 -14.36
CA CYS A 210 16.59 -7.15 -14.66
C CYS A 210 18.07 -7.22 -15.06
N LYS A 211 18.50 -6.34 -15.98
CA LYS A 211 19.90 -6.24 -16.41
C LYS A 211 20.85 -5.92 -15.25
N ALA A 212 20.45 -5.03 -14.34
CA ALA A 212 21.24 -4.71 -13.15
C ALA A 212 21.42 -5.91 -12.20
N LEU A 213 20.49 -6.87 -12.24
CA LEU A 213 20.57 -8.14 -11.53
C LEU A 213 21.25 -9.26 -12.33
N GLY A 214 21.75 -8.95 -13.54
CA GLY A 214 22.42 -9.93 -14.41
C GLY A 214 21.48 -10.94 -15.07
N ILE A 215 20.18 -10.64 -15.16
CA ILE A 215 19.17 -11.53 -15.75
C ILE A 215 18.51 -10.90 -16.99
N PRO A 216 18.10 -11.71 -17.99
CA PRO A 216 17.30 -11.21 -19.09
C PRO A 216 15.94 -10.72 -18.59
N GLY A 217 15.46 -9.61 -19.16
CA GLY A 217 14.09 -9.15 -18.93
C GLY A 217 13.05 -10.12 -19.51
N PRO A 218 11.78 -10.03 -19.08
CA PRO A 218 10.71 -10.87 -19.58
C PRO A 218 10.37 -10.53 -21.04
N ASP A 219 10.05 -11.53 -21.87
CA ASP A 219 9.56 -11.28 -23.23
C ASP A 219 8.06 -10.93 -23.19
N VAL A 220 7.78 -9.63 -23.26
CA VAL A 220 6.44 -9.08 -23.03
C VAL A 220 5.83 -8.39 -24.25
N LYS A 221 6.48 -8.49 -25.42
CA LYS A 221 6.08 -7.73 -26.62
C LYS A 221 4.65 -8.03 -27.08
N THR A 222 4.21 -9.27 -26.90
CA THR A 222 2.89 -9.76 -27.33
C THR A 222 1.80 -9.60 -26.28
N LEU A 223 2.14 -9.15 -25.06
CA LEU A 223 1.18 -9.09 -23.95
C LEU A 223 0.24 -7.89 -24.08
N THR A 224 -1.02 -8.09 -23.73
CA THR A 224 -1.97 -6.97 -23.53
C THR A 224 -1.56 -6.12 -22.33
N GLU A 225 -2.11 -4.91 -22.19
CA GLU A 225 -1.84 -4.07 -21.01
C GLU A 225 -2.30 -4.73 -19.71
N ALA A 226 -3.46 -5.40 -19.72
CA ALA A 226 -3.95 -6.13 -18.55
C ALA A 226 -3.01 -7.28 -18.15
N ALA A 227 -2.52 -8.05 -19.13
CA ALA A 227 -1.53 -9.11 -18.87
C ALA A 227 -0.21 -8.54 -18.34
N LEU A 228 0.25 -7.39 -18.87
CA LEU A 228 1.41 -6.68 -18.34
C LEU A 228 1.22 -6.22 -16.89
N VAL A 229 0.05 -5.67 -16.56
CA VAL A 229 -0.25 -5.24 -15.18
C VAL A 229 -0.17 -6.43 -14.23
N ARG A 230 -0.82 -7.55 -14.57
CA ARG A 230 -0.77 -8.79 -13.77
C ARG A 230 0.64 -9.34 -13.63
N LEU A 231 1.42 -9.32 -14.71
CA LEU A 231 2.81 -9.77 -14.70
C LEU A 231 3.69 -8.89 -13.79
N PHE A 232 3.57 -7.56 -13.92
CA PHE A 232 4.44 -6.62 -13.23
C PHE A 232 4.01 -6.32 -11.81
N PHE A 233 2.74 -6.39 -11.47
CA PHE A 233 2.23 -5.95 -10.16
C PHE A 233 1.39 -7.02 -9.46
N GLY A 234 1.16 -8.17 -10.10
CA GLY A 234 0.25 -9.19 -9.62
C GLY A 234 -1.23 -8.81 -9.84
N PRO A 235 -2.17 -9.70 -9.48
CA PRO A 235 -1.92 -11.11 -9.22
C PRO A 235 -1.52 -11.84 -10.50
N TRP A 236 -0.55 -12.76 -10.37
CA TRP A 236 -0.20 -13.64 -11.46
C TRP A 236 -1.01 -14.94 -11.35
N SER A 237 -1.48 -15.46 -12.48
CA SER A 237 -2.08 -16.79 -12.54
C SER A 237 -1.00 -17.80 -12.91
N GLU A 238 -0.93 -18.91 -12.19
CA GLU A 238 -0.06 -20.05 -12.55
C GLU A 238 -0.38 -20.63 -13.94
N THR A 239 -1.53 -20.27 -14.52
CA THR A 239 -1.92 -20.61 -15.89
C THR A 239 -1.30 -19.71 -16.97
N GLU A 240 -0.48 -18.72 -16.60
CA GLU A 240 0.35 -17.92 -17.52
C GLU A 240 1.86 -18.28 -17.50
N PRO A 241 2.26 -19.58 -17.45
CA PRO A 241 3.62 -20.00 -17.08
C PRO A 241 4.69 -19.83 -18.16
N THR A 242 4.36 -19.37 -19.37
CA THR A 242 5.30 -19.40 -20.50
C THR A 242 6.13 -18.13 -20.68
N LEU A 243 5.92 -17.09 -19.85
CA LEU A 243 6.51 -15.77 -20.07
C LEU A 243 7.72 -15.47 -19.19
N LEU A 244 7.92 -16.25 -18.12
CA LEU A 244 8.99 -16.01 -17.15
C LEU A 244 10.06 -17.10 -17.26
N SER A 245 11.32 -16.68 -17.35
CA SER A 245 12.44 -17.60 -17.27
C SER A 245 12.53 -18.18 -15.84
N PRO A 246 13.01 -19.42 -15.67
CA PRO A 246 13.24 -20.00 -14.34
C PRO A 246 14.13 -19.12 -13.44
N GLN A 247 15.08 -18.40 -14.04
CA GLN A 247 15.95 -17.46 -13.33
C GLN A 247 15.14 -16.28 -12.76
N LEU A 248 14.24 -15.68 -13.54
CA LEU A 248 13.44 -14.55 -13.09
C LEU A 248 12.48 -14.95 -11.95
N MET A 249 11.93 -16.16 -12.04
CA MET A 249 11.13 -16.78 -10.98
C MET A 249 11.92 -16.98 -9.69
N SER A 250 13.17 -17.50 -9.78
CA SER A 250 13.99 -17.79 -8.61
C SER A 250 14.42 -16.56 -7.81
N LEU A 251 14.51 -15.40 -8.47
CA LEU A 251 14.98 -14.16 -7.85
C LEU A 251 13.86 -13.32 -7.24
N ASN A 252 12.58 -13.74 -7.40
CA ASN A 252 11.41 -13.04 -6.87
C ASN A 252 11.40 -11.55 -7.25
N VAL A 253 11.79 -11.25 -8.50
CA VAL A 253 11.83 -9.88 -9.05
C VAL A 253 10.43 -9.41 -9.44
N LEU A 254 9.64 -10.34 -9.98
CA LEU A 254 8.25 -10.13 -10.33
C LEU A 254 7.35 -11.01 -9.44
N PRO A 255 6.16 -10.51 -9.07
CA PRO A 255 5.67 -9.15 -9.30
C PRO A 255 6.50 -8.11 -8.54
N LEU A 256 6.63 -6.92 -9.12
CA LEU A 256 7.30 -5.78 -8.51
C LEU A 256 6.66 -5.50 -7.16
N ARG A 257 7.50 -5.21 -6.16
CA ARG A 257 7.01 -4.77 -4.86
C ARG A 257 6.28 -3.45 -5.03
N PHE A 258 4.98 -3.46 -4.81
CA PHE A 258 4.10 -2.33 -4.97
C PHE A 258 3.26 -2.14 -3.71
N TRP A 259 3.23 -0.91 -3.20
CA TRP A 259 2.44 -0.53 -2.04
C TRP A 259 2.23 0.98 -2.02
N LEU A 260 1.06 1.41 -1.54
CA LEU A 260 0.71 2.80 -1.35
C LEU A 260 0.26 2.97 0.10
N TRP A 261 0.98 3.79 0.86
CA TRP A 261 0.67 4.06 2.25
C TRP A 261 -0.48 5.06 2.37
N GLY A 262 -1.43 4.85 3.29
CA GLY A 262 -2.73 5.51 3.25
C GLY A 262 -2.84 6.90 3.90
N TRP A 263 -1.79 7.46 4.50
CA TRP A 263 -1.94 8.75 5.19
C TRP A 263 -2.21 9.91 4.21
N ASP A 264 -1.78 9.82 2.96
CA ASP A 264 -1.96 10.84 1.91
C ASP A 264 -3.10 10.55 0.90
N SER A 265 -3.73 9.37 0.93
CA SER A 265 -4.84 9.01 0.03
C SER A 265 -6.14 9.82 0.26
N VAL A 266 -6.42 10.84 -0.56
CA VAL A 266 -7.68 11.61 -0.53
C VAL A 266 -8.85 10.86 -1.16
#